data_AF-A0A1V1SZP4-F1
#
_entry.id   AF-A0A1V1SZP4-F1
#
_cell.length_a   1.000
_cell.length_b   1.000
_cell.length_c   1.000
_cell.angle_alpha   90.00
_cell.angle_beta   90.00
_cell.angle_gamma   90.00
#
_symmetry.space_group_name_H-M   'P 1'
#
loop_
_entity.id
_entity.type
_entity.pdbx_description
1 polymer ?
#
loop_
_entity_poly.entity_id
_entity_poly.type
_entity_poly.pdbx_seq_one_letter_code
_entity_poly.pdbx_strand_id
1 'polypeptide(L)'
;MSVSDLDTYFLNNWVEAIKQCEGSLEPDDAEQVRLVTSWDVLQMRLFASRGSGSSTSIPSEIPLMERTFNHFQKFTHIFETHLSPGLKAHFFWGIVSVLLQITTQNSRALSEIPRMLKSLGYKAEAFEKHYLAASRNYEEQTKEACFDIYVQLVQFFTTAVKCMRDGENHVQPYYRGGPEGRHGQEEDSWSRLQREFVNTNQSLNQTLIRIEKLVSQRPPSDDRNSLDVAAITRQMLVLKLPNKTYPSFFGRVDTMAKIDQILTPREPATSFRSIALFGLGGVGKSSIAARYIERMKEEQVYGALFWVYGETNASLRQSFTDIALRLGLDGAQPNLHDENRGLVHDWFQTTDCNWLVVYDNVEDENLLMPYWPEASHGKAIITTQNHNLVYKFATSGLEITSWDAQTGSEFLLSLLKSNIGRDIQQEGI
;
A
#
# COMPACT_ATOMS: atom_id res chain seq x y z
N MET A 1 -5.46 -19.09 28.64
CA MET A 1 -6.31 -18.63 29.77
C MET A 1 -7.73 -19.15 29.52
N SER A 2 -8.66 -19.20 30.48
CA SER A 2 -10.05 -19.48 30.04
C SER A 2 -10.54 -18.29 29.21
N VAL A 3 -11.40 -18.49 28.20
CA VAL A 3 -11.88 -17.40 27.31
C VAL A 3 -12.46 -16.23 28.11
N SER A 4 -13.13 -16.53 29.22
CA SER A 4 -13.68 -15.54 30.17
C SER A 4 -12.60 -14.73 30.92
N ASP A 5 -11.42 -15.30 31.16
CA ASP A 5 -10.30 -14.61 31.82
C ASP A 5 -9.58 -13.67 30.85
N LEU A 6 -9.48 -14.05 29.57
CA LEU A 6 -8.84 -13.23 28.54
C LEU A 6 -9.68 -12.00 28.18
N ASP A 7 -11.00 -12.17 28.08
CA ASP A 7 -11.93 -11.05 27.84
C ASP A 7 -11.90 -10.03 28.98
N THR A 8 -11.87 -10.51 30.23
CA THR A 8 -11.75 -9.66 31.44
C THR A 8 -10.40 -8.95 31.48
N TYR A 9 -9.32 -9.64 31.10
CA TYR A 9 -7.99 -9.06 30.98
C TYR A 9 -7.97 -7.91 29.97
N PHE A 10 -8.53 -8.09 28.76
CA PHE A 10 -8.55 -7.04 27.75
C PHE A 10 -9.35 -5.82 28.20
N LEU A 11 -10.54 -6.02 28.77
CA LEU A 11 -11.39 -4.91 29.23
C LEU A 11 -10.72 -4.08 30.33
N ASN A 12 -10.18 -4.74 31.37
CA ASN A 12 -9.53 -4.05 32.50
C ASN A 12 -8.29 -3.27 32.05
N ASN A 13 -7.43 -3.90 31.25
CA ASN A 13 -6.21 -3.25 30.77
C ASN A 13 -6.51 -2.12 29.78
N TRP A 14 -7.58 -2.25 28.99
CA TRP A 14 -7.98 -1.19 28.06
C TRP A 14 -8.50 0.04 28.79
N VAL A 15 -9.31 -0.14 29.83
CA VAL A 15 -9.79 0.96 30.68
C VAL A 15 -8.62 1.68 31.36
N GLU A 16 -7.67 0.94 31.92
CA GLU A 16 -6.49 1.54 32.56
C GLU A 16 -5.58 2.27 31.54
N ALA A 17 -5.37 1.67 30.37
CA ALA A 17 -4.59 2.30 29.29
C ALA A 17 -5.23 3.62 28.82
N ILE A 18 -6.55 3.66 28.62
CA ILE A 18 -7.27 4.89 28.27
C ILE A 18 -7.13 5.92 29.38
N LYS A 19 -7.37 5.52 30.64
CA LYS A 19 -7.29 6.43 31.79
C LYS A 19 -5.90 7.06 31.93
N GLN A 20 -4.84 6.26 31.73
CA GLN A 20 -3.47 6.75 31.74
C GLN A 20 -3.20 7.71 30.59
N CYS A 21 -3.65 7.38 29.37
CA CYS A 21 -3.45 8.23 28.20
C CYS A 21 -4.21 9.56 28.34
N GLU A 22 -5.50 9.49 28.68
CA GLU A 22 -6.39 10.65 28.85
C GLU A 22 -5.92 11.58 29.98
N GLY A 23 -5.53 11.02 31.13
CA GLY A 23 -5.01 11.80 32.26
C GLY A 23 -3.64 12.46 31.98
N SER A 24 -3.00 12.11 30.87
CA SER A 24 -1.71 12.67 30.46
C SER A 24 -1.81 13.77 29.39
N LEU A 25 -3.02 14.01 28.87
CA LEU A 25 -3.32 15.06 27.88
C LEU A 25 -3.73 16.36 28.59
N GLU A 26 -3.63 17.48 27.87
CA GLU A 26 -4.23 18.74 28.32
C GLU A 26 -5.77 18.60 28.38
N PRO A 27 -6.47 19.31 29.30
CA PRO A 27 -7.92 19.19 29.45
C PRO A 27 -8.69 19.42 28.15
N ASP A 28 -8.27 20.40 27.35
CA ASP A 28 -8.91 20.74 26.07
C ASP A 28 -8.71 19.60 25.05
N ASP A 29 -7.51 19.04 24.94
CA ASP A 29 -7.22 17.91 24.06
C ASP A 29 -8.00 16.65 24.50
N ALA A 30 -8.10 16.40 25.81
CA ALA A 30 -8.89 15.29 26.35
C ALA A 30 -10.39 15.41 26.02
N GLU A 31 -10.95 16.62 26.09
CA GLU A 31 -12.32 16.88 25.62
C GLU A 31 -12.45 16.64 24.12
N GLN A 32 -11.49 17.09 23.30
CA GLN A 32 -11.52 16.88 21.85
C GLN A 32 -11.46 15.40 21.46
N VAL A 33 -10.66 14.59 22.17
CA VAL A 33 -10.58 13.13 21.97
C VAL A 33 -11.95 12.48 22.13
N ARG A 34 -12.75 12.91 23.12
CA ARG A 34 -14.09 12.34 23.36
C ARG A 34 -15.09 12.63 22.25
N LEU A 35 -14.86 13.68 21.46
CA LEU A 35 -15.81 14.09 20.42
C LEU A 35 -15.70 13.27 19.13
N VAL A 36 -14.58 12.57 18.91
CA VAL A 36 -14.36 11.77 17.70
C VAL A 36 -14.28 10.30 18.08
N THR A 37 -15.39 9.60 17.92
CA THR A 37 -15.55 8.22 18.39
C THR A 37 -15.31 7.16 17.32
N SER A 38 -15.23 7.54 16.05
CA SER A 38 -15.09 6.60 14.93
C SER A 38 -14.42 7.26 13.73
N TRP A 39 -13.99 6.41 12.79
CA TRP A 39 -13.51 6.86 11.49
C TRP A 39 -14.52 7.75 10.77
N ASP A 40 -15.81 7.41 10.77
CA ASP A 40 -16.82 8.21 10.07
C ASP A 40 -16.93 9.63 10.64
N VAL A 41 -16.84 9.77 11.96
CA VAL A 41 -16.83 11.09 12.63
C VAL A 41 -15.54 11.86 12.30
N LEU A 42 -14.39 11.18 12.28
CA LEU A 42 -13.11 11.78 11.90
C LEU A 42 -13.16 12.25 10.44
N GLN A 43 -13.66 11.41 9.53
CA GLN A 43 -13.83 11.70 8.13
C GLN A 43 -14.75 12.90 7.93
N MET A 44 -15.89 12.97 8.64
CA MET A 44 -16.73 14.16 8.60
C MET A 44 -15.96 15.41 9.03
N ARG A 45 -15.18 15.38 10.13
CA ARG A 45 -14.42 16.56 10.58
C ARG A 45 -13.32 16.99 9.62
N LEU A 46 -12.60 16.03 9.04
CA LEU A 46 -11.51 16.29 8.10
C LEU A 46 -12.02 16.71 6.72
N PHE A 47 -13.22 16.29 6.29
CA PHE A 47 -13.66 16.51 4.91
C PHE A 47 -14.93 17.37 4.76
N ALA A 48 -15.68 17.66 5.83
CA ALA A 48 -16.84 18.55 5.77
C ALA A 48 -16.48 20.04 5.64
N SER A 49 -15.24 20.45 5.93
CA SER A 49 -14.78 21.84 5.76
C SER A 49 -14.61 22.28 4.30
N ARG A 50 -14.83 21.39 3.32
CA ARG A 50 -14.82 21.74 1.88
C ARG A 50 -15.99 22.62 1.43
N GLY A 51 -17.03 22.78 2.24
CA GLY A 51 -18.29 23.45 1.85
C GLY A 51 -18.50 24.87 2.37
N SER A 52 -17.74 25.33 3.37
CA SER A 52 -17.93 26.68 3.95
C SER A 52 -16.60 27.41 4.04
N GLY A 53 -16.51 28.59 3.41
CA GLY A 53 -15.29 29.40 3.24
C GLY A 53 -14.64 29.95 4.51
N SER A 54 -14.32 29.12 5.50
CA SER A 54 -13.38 29.44 6.57
C SER A 54 -11.97 29.00 6.19
N SER A 55 -11.04 29.94 6.30
CA SER A 55 -9.66 29.93 5.83
C SER A 55 -8.71 29.07 6.67
N THR A 56 -8.88 27.75 6.62
CA THR A 56 -7.84 26.78 7.01
C THR A 56 -7.91 25.61 6.05
N SER A 57 -7.29 25.78 4.87
CA SER A 57 -7.11 24.69 3.91
C SER A 57 -6.32 23.58 4.60
N ILE A 58 -6.95 22.41 4.78
CA ILE A 58 -6.24 21.23 5.25
C ILE A 58 -5.11 20.96 4.26
N PRO A 59 -3.85 20.88 4.72
CA PRO A 59 -2.73 20.68 3.82
C PRO A 59 -2.89 19.40 3.01
N SER A 60 -2.41 19.40 1.77
CA SER A 60 -2.59 18.30 0.81
C SER A 60 -2.06 16.96 1.31
N GLU A 61 -1.17 16.93 2.31
CA GLU A 61 -0.62 15.71 2.89
C GLU A 61 -1.67 14.85 3.63
N ILE A 62 -2.65 15.45 4.32
CA ILE A 62 -3.61 14.70 5.16
C ILE A 62 -4.65 13.94 4.33
N PRO A 63 -5.27 14.52 3.28
CA PRO A 63 -6.15 13.78 2.36
C PRO A 63 -5.45 12.63 1.62
N LEU A 64 -4.13 12.71 1.43
CA LEU A 64 -3.34 11.63 0.82
C LEU A 64 -3.18 10.41 1.73
N MET A 65 -3.58 10.50 3.00
CA MET A 65 -3.49 9.44 4.00
C MET A 65 -4.77 8.61 4.15
N GLU A 66 -5.79 8.83 3.31
CA GLU A 66 -7.05 8.08 3.34
C GLU A 66 -6.83 6.55 3.35
N ARG A 67 -5.87 6.05 2.58
CA ARG A 67 -5.48 4.63 2.58
C ARG A 67 -4.93 4.16 3.94
N THR A 68 -4.11 4.99 4.59
CA THR A 68 -3.58 4.72 5.93
C THR A 68 -4.71 4.64 6.96
N PHE A 69 -5.69 5.54 6.90
CA PHE A 69 -6.83 5.48 7.80
C PHE A 69 -7.74 4.29 7.53
N ASN A 70 -7.90 3.85 6.28
CA ASN A 70 -8.61 2.61 5.97
C ASN A 70 -7.93 1.38 6.59
N HIS A 71 -6.59 1.32 6.62
CA HIS A 71 -5.88 0.26 7.33
C HIS A 71 -6.16 0.30 8.85
N PHE A 72 -6.15 1.49 9.45
CA PHE A 72 -6.56 1.64 10.84
C PHE A 72 -8.03 1.28 11.07
N GLN A 73 -8.95 1.64 10.17
CA GLN A 73 -10.36 1.29 10.27
C GLN A 73 -10.56 -0.22 10.36
N LYS A 74 -9.96 -0.98 9.44
CA LYS A 74 -10.02 -2.44 9.46
C LYS A 74 -9.40 -3.04 10.72
N PHE A 75 -8.28 -2.49 11.17
CA PHE A 75 -7.63 -2.92 12.40
C PHE A 75 -8.48 -2.62 13.65
N THR A 76 -9.09 -1.43 13.74
CA THR A 76 -10.01 -1.07 14.82
C THR A 76 -11.29 -1.91 14.79
N HIS A 77 -11.76 -2.31 13.60
CA HIS A 77 -12.89 -3.22 13.48
C HIS A 77 -12.55 -4.58 14.09
N ILE A 78 -11.37 -5.14 13.81
CA ILE A 78 -10.92 -6.40 14.43
C ILE A 78 -10.86 -6.28 15.95
N PHE A 79 -10.33 -5.17 16.46
CA PHE A 79 -10.28 -4.89 17.89
C PHE A 79 -11.66 -4.87 18.55
N GLU A 80 -12.66 -4.25 17.91
CA GLU A 80 -14.02 -4.13 18.48
C GLU A 80 -14.87 -5.39 18.31
N THR A 81 -14.71 -6.14 17.22
CA THR A 81 -15.59 -7.27 16.88
C THR A 81 -15.02 -8.63 17.25
N HIS A 82 -13.69 -8.79 17.23
CA HIS A 82 -13.07 -10.10 17.33
C HIS A 82 -12.25 -10.33 18.61
N LEU A 83 -11.89 -9.30 19.38
CA LEU A 83 -11.11 -9.47 20.61
C LEU A 83 -11.97 -9.79 21.83
N SER A 84 -12.79 -8.84 22.27
CA SER A 84 -13.68 -9.02 23.43
C SER A 84 -14.89 -8.07 23.33
N PRO A 85 -16.12 -8.53 23.64
CA PRO A 85 -17.29 -7.68 23.67
C PRO A 85 -17.13 -6.51 24.63
N GLY A 86 -17.33 -5.28 24.13
CA GLY A 86 -17.27 -4.06 24.95
C GLY A 86 -16.01 -3.23 24.76
N LEU A 87 -15.00 -3.75 24.06
CA LEU A 87 -13.88 -2.93 23.57
C LEU A 87 -14.38 -1.92 22.54
N LYS A 88 -13.90 -0.67 22.67
CA LYS A 88 -14.27 0.46 21.80
C LYS A 88 -13.05 1.22 21.33
N ALA A 89 -13.01 1.51 20.05
CA ALA A 89 -11.95 2.24 19.37
C ALA A 89 -12.06 3.76 19.49
N HIS A 90 -12.99 4.27 20.30
CA HIS A 90 -13.28 5.71 20.39
C HIS A 90 -12.04 6.55 20.70
N PHE A 91 -11.28 6.16 21.72
CA PHE A 91 -10.07 6.90 22.12
C PHE A 91 -9.03 6.94 21.00
N PHE A 92 -8.88 5.84 20.23
CA PHE A 92 -7.95 5.76 19.10
C PHE A 92 -8.27 6.81 18.04
N TRP A 93 -9.54 6.91 17.62
CA TRP A 93 -9.96 7.89 16.62
C TRP A 93 -9.90 9.33 17.15
N GLY A 94 -10.24 9.52 18.42
CA GLY A 94 -10.10 10.78 19.13
C GLY A 94 -8.67 11.30 19.14
N ILE A 95 -7.71 10.48 19.56
CA ILE A 95 -6.32 10.92 19.68
C ILE A 95 -5.66 11.16 18.33
N VAL A 96 -5.99 10.34 17.32
CA VAL A 96 -5.55 10.57 15.94
C VAL A 96 -6.14 11.88 15.41
N SER A 97 -7.40 12.21 15.73
CA SER A 97 -8.01 13.49 15.35
C SER A 97 -7.24 14.69 15.90
N VAL A 98 -6.92 14.67 17.19
CA VAL A 98 -6.18 15.76 17.85
C VAL A 98 -4.78 15.89 17.26
N LEU A 99 -4.08 14.77 17.06
CA LEU A 99 -2.76 14.76 16.45
C LEU A 99 -2.77 15.39 15.05
N LEU A 100 -3.77 15.07 14.23
CA LEU A 100 -3.93 15.66 12.90
C LEU A 100 -4.24 17.15 12.97
N GLN A 101 -5.07 17.59 13.90
CA GLN A 101 -5.36 19.01 14.11
C GLN A 101 -4.07 19.78 14.42
N ILE A 102 -3.24 19.31 15.34
CA ILE A 102 -1.95 19.93 15.66
C ILE A 102 -1.01 19.88 14.45
N THR A 103 -1.01 18.78 13.71
CA THR A 103 -0.20 18.61 12.49
C THR A 103 -0.52 19.65 11.43
N THR A 104 -1.80 20.08 11.30
CA THR A 104 -2.16 21.15 10.35
C THR A 104 -1.60 22.53 10.71
N GLN A 105 -1.26 22.75 11.98
CA GLN A 105 -0.83 24.04 12.51
C GLN A 105 0.70 24.18 12.53
N ASN A 106 1.43 23.06 12.43
CA ASN A 106 2.89 23.02 12.55
C ASN A 106 3.55 22.43 11.27
N SER A 107 4.35 23.24 10.58
CA SER A 107 4.99 22.87 9.31
C SER A 107 5.96 21.69 9.41
N ARG A 108 6.68 21.55 10.52
CA ARG A 108 7.59 20.42 10.78
C ARG A 108 6.80 19.14 11.06
N ALA A 109 5.72 19.23 11.84
CA ALA A 109 4.83 18.11 12.09
C ALA A 109 4.18 17.64 10.78
N LEU A 110 3.80 18.57 9.91
CA LEU A 110 3.15 18.29 8.64
C LEU A 110 4.01 17.44 7.68
N SER A 111 5.34 17.57 7.72
CA SER A 111 6.21 16.74 6.88
C SER A 111 6.45 15.34 7.43
N GLU A 112 6.31 15.14 8.74
CA GLU A 112 6.83 13.95 9.44
C GLU A 112 5.72 13.07 10.04
N ILE A 113 4.71 13.65 10.70
CA ILE A 113 3.60 12.90 11.30
C ILE A 113 2.83 12.08 10.26
N PRO A 114 2.55 12.57 9.03
CA PRO A 114 1.98 11.76 7.96
C PRO A 114 2.81 10.52 7.61
N ARG A 115 4.14 10.65 7.57
CA ARG A 115 5.03 9.51 7.29
C ARG A 115 5.00 8.49 8.43
N MET A 116 4.97 8.97 9.67
CA MET A 116 4.88 8.11 10.86
C MET A 116 3.57 7.32 10.87
N LEU A 117 2.44 8.01 10.70
CA LEU A 117 1.12 7.39 10.61
C LEU A 117 1.04 6.39 9.45
N LYS A 118 1.59 6.72 8.28
CA LYS A 118 1.67 5.81 7.13
C LYS A 118 2.44 4.53 7.45
N SER A 119 3.60 4.65 8.10
CA SER A 119 4.41 3.50 8.51
C SER A 119 3.68 2.59 9.49
N LEU A 120 3.01 3.18 10.50
CA LEU A 120 2.23 2.43 11.49
C LEU A 120 0.98 1.79 10.88
N GLY A 121 0.31 2.46 9.94
CA GLY A 121 -0.82 1.91 9.19
C GLY A 121 -0.46 0.67 8.38
N TYR A 122 0.72 0.63 7.75
CA TYR A 122 1.19 -0.58 7.07
C TYR A 122 1.44 -1.75 8.03
N LYS A 123 1.83 -1.49 9.28
CA LYS A 123 1.96 -2.56 10.28
C LYS A 123 0.61 -3.09 10.73
N ALA A 124 -0.38 -2.21 10.90
CA ALA A 124 -1.75 -2.60 11.18
C ALA A 124 -2.33 -3.47 10.04
N GLU A 125 -2.07 -3.11 8.78
CA GLU A 125 -2.44 -3.91 7.61
C GLU A 125 -1.72 -5.27 7.56
N ALA A 126 -0.40 -5.30 7.81
CA ALA A 126 0.35 -6.54 7.86
C ALA A 126 -0.22 -7.47 8.95
N PHE A 127 -0.56 -6.93 10.12
CA PHE A 127 -1.20 -7.69 11.19
C PHE A 127 -2.55 -8.26 10.74
N GLU A 128 -3.42 -7.46 10.12
CA GLU A 128 -4.72 -7.90 9.60
C GLU A 128 -4.57 -9.14 8.69
N LYS A 129 -3.59 -9.11 7.77
CA LYS A 129 -3.31 -10.24 6.86
C LYS A 129 -2.95 -11.52 7.63
N HIS A 130 -2.16 -11.39 8.69
CA HIS A 130 -1.78 -12.53 9.53
C HIS A 130 -2.93 -12.98 10.46
N TYR A 131 -3.75 -12.06 10.97
CA TYR A 131 -4.88 -12.34 11.85
C TYR A 131 -5.90 -13.27 11.17
N LEU A 132 -6.29 -12.95 9.93
CA LEU A 132 -7.22 -13.76 9.13
C LEU A 132 -6.66 -15.15 8.78
N ALA A 133 -5.34 -15.29 8.70
CA ALA A 133 -4.68 -16.57 8.43
C ALA A 133 -4.52 -17.44 9.70
N ALA A 134 -4.36 -16.81 10.87
CA ALA A 134 -4.07 -17.47 12.14
C ALA A 134 -5.31 -17.93 12.93
N SER A 135 -6.50 -17.35 12.63
CA SER A 135 -7.70 -17.40 13.47
C SER A 135 -8.36 -18.78 13.67
N ARG A 136 -7.79 -19.87 13.14
CA ARG A 136 -8.32 -21.24 13.32
C ARG A 136 -7.52 -22.10 14.32
N ASN A 137 -6.24 -21.82 14.52
CA ASN A 137 -5.35 -22.70 15.31
C ASN A 137 -4.59 -22.00 16.46
N TYR A 138 -4.46 -20.66 16.42
CA TYR A 138 -3.71 -19.86 17.42
C TYR A 138 -4.50 -18.61 17.85
N GLU A 139 -5.80 -18.77 18.10
CA GLU A 139 -6.74 -17.68 18.32
C GLU A 139 -6.37 -16.80 19.53
N GLU A 140 -6.01 -17.40 20.68
CA GLU A 140 -5.63 -16.65 21.90
C GLU A 140 -4.39 -15.79 21.69
N GLN A 141 -3.30 -16.36 21.14
CA GLN A 141 -2.04 -15.65 20.93
C GLN A 141 -2.18 -14.53 19.89
N THR A 142 -3.05 -14.73 18.90
CA THR A 142 -3.32 -13.72 17.87
C THR A 142 -4.16 -12.58 18.44
N LYS A 143 -5.13 -12.86 19.33
CA LYS A 143 -5.90 -11.82 20.05
C LYS A 143 -5.02 -11.01 21.00
N GLU A 144 -4.15 -11.66 21.77
CA GLU A 144 -3.16 -10.97 22.63
C GLU A 144 -2.28 -10.02 21.81
N ALA A 145 -1.74 -10.50 20.69
CA ALA A 145 -0.90 -9.67 19.83
C ALA A 145 -1.67 -8.51 19.20
N CYS A 146 -2.95 -8.69 18.86
CA CYS A 146 -3.81 -7.59 18.38
C CYS A 146 -3.95 -6.51 19.47
N PHE A 147 -4.25 -6.94 20.69
CA PHE A 147 -4.42 -6.04 21.83
C PHE A 147 -3.13 -5.26 22.12
N ASP A 148 -1.97 -5.95 22.13
CA ASP A 148 -0.67 -5.34 22.36
C ASP A 148 -0.33 -4.27 21.30
N ILE A 149 -0.61 -4.56 20.03
CA ILE A 149 -0.41 -3.57 18.94
C ILE A 149 -1.32 -2.37 19.14
N TYR A 150 -2.58 -2.61 19.52
CA TYR A 150 -3.56 -1.56 19.73
C TYR A 150 -3.15 -0.59 20.84
N VAL A 151 -2.75 -1.13 21.99
CA VAL A 151 -2.27 -0.32 23.13
C VAL A 151 -1.03 0.48 22.75
N GLN A 152 -0.07 -0.13 22.04
CA GLN A 152 1.14 0.56 21.59
C GLN A 152 0.86 1.72 20.64
N LEU A 153 -0.09 1.56 19.71
CA LEU A 153 -0.47 2.65 18.79
C LEU A 153 -1.09 3.82 19.54
N VAL A 154 -1.97 3.54 20.50
CA VAL A 154 -2.66 4.56 21.29
C VAL A 154 -1.68 5.33 22.19
N GLN A 155 -0.76 4.61 22.83
CA GLN A 155 0.31 5.22 23.63
C GLN A 155 1.24 6.09 22.77
N PHE A 156 1.59 5.63 21.57
CA PHE A 156 2.39 6.40 20.63
C PHE A 156 1.67 7.69 20.20
N PHE A 157 0.39 7.63 19.80
CA PHE A 157 -0.35 8.82 19.38
C PHE A 157 -0.53 9.82 20.52
N THR A 158 -0.79 9.32 21.74
CA THR A 158 -0.86 10.17 22.94
C THR A 158 0.47 10.88 23.18
N THR A 159 1.58 10.16 23.07
CA THR A 159 2.92 10.74 23.22
C THR A 159 3.23 11.75 22.11
N ALA A 160 2.81 11.48 20.88
CA ALA A 160 2.95 12.41 19.77
C ALA A 160 2.23 13.73 20.02
N VAL A 161 0.98 13.69 20.49
CA VAL A 161 0.22 14.91 20.85
C VAL A 161 0.95 15.71 21.92
N LYS A 162 1.42 15.06 22.99
CA LYS A 162 2.17 15.71 24.07
C LYS A 162 3.45 16.38 23.58
N CYS A 163 4.27 15.65 22.82
CA CYS A 163 5.50 16.22 22.28
C CYS A 163 5.26 17.44 21.38
N MET A 164 4.12 17.50 20.68
CA MET A 164 3.80 18.66 19.85
C MET A 164 3.33 19.85 20.68
N ARG A 165 2.53 19.63 21.73
CA ARG A 165 2.08 20.70 22.65
C ARG A 165 3.23 21.26 23.49
N ASP A 166 4.11 20.40 24.00
CA ASP A 166 5.29 20.80 24.78
C ASP A 166 6.24 21.69 23.96
N GLY A 167 6.31 21.49 22.63
CA GLY A 167 7.14 22.29 21.73
C GLY A 167 6.63 23.70 21.44
N GLU A 168 5.33 23.97 21.59
CA GLU A 168 4.73 25.31 21.39
C GLU A 168 4.93 26.22 22.61
N ASN A 169 5.02 25.65 23.82
CA ASN A 169 5.13 26.40 25.07
C ASN A 169 6.56 26.94 25.36
N HIS A 170 7.58 26.57 24.58
CA HIS A 170 8.98 26.99 24.79
C HIS A 170 9.46 28.19 23.95
N VAL A 171 8.56 28.92 23.28
CA VAL A 171 8.92 30.19 22.62
C VAL A 171 9.03 31.32 23.66
N GLN A 172 10.09 31.32 24.47
CA GLN A 172 10.45 32.48 25.28
C GLN A 172 11.23 33.50 24.41
N PRO A 173 10.74 34.74 24.28
CA PRO A 173 11.46 35.77 23.54
C PRO A 173 12.67 36.24 24.35
N TYR A 174 13.85 36.15 23.74
CA TYR A 174 15.09 36.70 24.25
C TYR A 174 14.94 38.19 24.62
N TYR A 175 15.09 38.53 25.91
CA TYR A 175 15.90 39.67 26.35
C TYR A 175 16.33 39.53 27.83
N ARG A 176 17.64 39.75 28.03
CA ARG A 176 18.31 40.29 29.23
C ARG A 176 18.72 39.32 30.37
N GLY A 177 19.92 38.75 30.21
CA GLY A 177 21.08 38.93 31.09
C GLY A 177 21.03 38.49 32.56
N GLY A 178 21.90 37.54 32.93
CA GLY A 178 22.31 37.27 34.31
C GLY A 178 22.85 35.83 34.47
N PRO A 179 24.05 35.61 35.04
CA PRO A 179 24.64 34.28 35.16
C PRO A 179 24.02 33.52 36.33
N GLU A 180 24.17 32.19 36.30
CA GLU A 180 23.75 31.22 37.33
C GLU A 180 22.35 30.61 37.15
N GLY A 181 22.30 29.63 36.25
CA GLY A 181 21.27 28.59 36.24
C GLY A 181 21.83 27.36 35.51
N ARG A 182 22.01 26.25 36.22
CA ARG A 182 22.38 24.96 35.61
C ARG A 182 21.25 24.53 34.67
N HIS A 183 21.38 24.78 33.37
CA HIS A 183 20.50 24.20 32.37
C HIS A 183 20.97 22.77 32.10
N GLY A 184 20.29 21.78 32.70
CA GLY A 184 20.30 20.43 32.17
C GLY A 184 19.81 20.49 30.72
N GLN A 185 20.47 19.79 29.80
CA GLN A 185 20.04 19.71 28.41
C GLN A 185 18.64 19.09 28.35
N GLU A 186 17.60 19.92 28.29
CA GLU A 186 16.25 19.50 27.96
C GLU A 186 16.29 18.91 26.55
N GLU A 187 15.91 17.64 26.44
CA GLU A 187 15.83 16.95 25.16
C GLU A 187 14.73 17.58 24.31
N ASP A 188 15.06 17.97 23.07
CA ASP A 188 14.09 18.52 22.11
C ASP A 188 12.88 17.57 21.98
N SER A 189 11.67 18.08 22.20
CA SER A 189 10.41 17.32 22.16
C SER A 189 10.25 16.55 20.84
N TRP A 190 10.82 17.06 19.75
CA TRP A 190 10.86 16.37 18.47
C TRP A 190 11.79 15.13 18.47
N SER A 191 12.95 15.23 19.10
CA SER A 191 13.90 14.12 19.23
C SER A 191 13.32 13.00 20.07
N ARG A 192 12.57 13.36 21.13
CA ARG A 192 11.80 12.42 21.94
C ARG A 192 10.73 11.70 21.10
N LEU A 193 9.96 12.43 20.31
CA LEU A 193 8.95 11.84 19.42
C LEU A 193 9.58 10.88 18.39
N GLN A 194 10.69 11.27 17.76
CA GLN A 194 11.38 10.40 16.80
C GLN A 194 11.90 9.11 17.45
N ARG A 195 12.44 9.21 18.67
CA ARG A 195 12.88 8.02 19.43
C ARG A 195 11.71 7.10 19.73
N GLU A 196 10.61 7.65 20.24
CA GLU A 196 9.41 6.85 20.53
C GLU A 196 8.87 6.20 19.26
N PHE A 197 8.82 6.92 18.14
CA PHE A 197 8.43 6.35 16.85
C PHE A 197 9.31 5.15 16.46
N VAL A 198 10.64 5.26 16.56
CA VAL A 198 11.55 4.15 16.22
C VAL A 198 11.31 2.95 17.15
N ASN A 199 11.16 3.18 18.44
CA ASN A 199 10.91 2.14 19.44
C ASN A 199 9.57 1.43 19.18
N THR A 200 8.48 2.18 18.97
CA THR A 200 7.16 1.63 18.63
C THR A 200 7.25 0.81 17.34
N ASN A 201 7.92 1.31 16.30
CA ASN A 201 8.05 0.58 15.03
C ASN A 201 8.78 -0.75 15.19
N GLN A 202 9.86 -0.77 15.97
CA GLN A 202 10.64 -1.97 16.21
C GLN A 202 9.84 -3.01 17.00
N SER A 203 9.15 -2.56 18.05
CA SER A 203 8.27 -3.42 18.86
C SER A 203 7.15 -4.04 18.03
N LEU A 204 6.43 -3.22 17.22
CA LEU A 204 5.38 -3.70 16.33
C LEU A 204 5.90 -4.72 15.30
N ASN A 205 7.09 -4.50 14.73
CA ASN A 205 7.73 -5.45 13.82
C ASN A 205 8.04 -6.79 14.50
N GLN A 206 8.52 -6.77 15.75
CA GLN A 206 8.80 -7.99 16.49
C GLN A 206 7.51 -8.79 16.75
N THR A 207 6.41 -8.12 17.09
CA THR A 207 5.10 -8.75 17.24
C THR A 207 4.62 -9.37 15.93
N LEU A 208 4.76 -8.69 14.79
CA LEU A 208 4.40 -9.22 13.48
C LEU A 208 5.19 -10.48 13.12
N ILE A 209 6.52 -10.46 13.29
CA ILE A 209 7.39 -11.62 13.01
C ILE A 209 7.01 -12.82 13.89
N ARG A 210 6.64 -12.57 15.16
CA ARG A 210 6.20 -13.63 16.06
C ARG A 210 4.96 -14.34 15.53
N ILE A 211 3.98 -13.59 15.02
CA ILE A 211 2.74 -14.16 14.46
C ILE A 211 3.02 -14.85 13.13
N GLU A 212 3.82 -14.26 12.26
CA GLU A 212 4.21 -14.85 10.98
C GLU A 212 4.87 -16.23 11.18
N LYS A 213 5.74 -16.37 12.18
CA LYS A 213 6.33 -17.65 12.58
C LYS A 213 5.29 -18.65 13.05
N LEU A 214 4.28 -18.22 13.80
CA LEU A 214 3.18 -19.10 14.25
C LEU A 214 2.33 -19.57 13.06
N VAL A 215 2.06 -18.70 12.08
CA VAL A 215 1.30 -19.06 10.86
C VAL A 215 2.10 -20.01 9.94
N SER A 216 3.43 -19.88 9.90
CA SER A 216 4.30 -20.65 9.01
C SER A 216 4.59 -22.09 9.46
N GLN A 217 4.35 -22.45 10.72
CA GLN A 217 4.64 -23.78 11.29
C GLN A 217 3.57 -24.86 11.00
N ARG A 218 2.89 -24.78 9.84
CA ARG A 218 1.80 -25.68 9.46
C ARG A 218 2.30 -27.14 9.30
N PRO A 219 1.72 -28.15 9.96
CA PRO A 219 2.07 -29.56 9.70
C PRO A 219 1.43 -30.06 8.39
N PRO A 220 2.05 -31.03 7.69
CA PRO A 220 1.52 -31.58 6.45
C PRO A 220 0.68 -32.83 6.72
N SER A 221 -0.65 -32.75 6.58
CA SER A 221 -1.47 -33.92 6.21
C SER A 221 -2.91 -33.56 5.81
N ASP A 222 -3.34 -34.25 4.75
CA ASP A 222 -4.68 -34.67 4.33
C ASP A 222 -5.84 -33.67 4.39
N ASP A 223 -6.12 -33.04 3.23
CA ASP A 223 -7.29 -33.45 2.44
C ASP A 223 -7.28 -32.77 1.06
N ARG A 224 -7.00 -33.58 0.02
CA ARG A 224 -7.40 -33.27 -1.35
C ARG A 224 -8.86 -33.69 -1.50
N ASN A 225 -9.79 -32.75 -1.48
CA ASN A 225 -10.97 -32.71 -2.36
C ASN A 225 -11.92 -31.58 -1.98
N SER A 226 -11.67 -30.42 -2.57
CA SER A 226 -12.63 -29.39 -2.97
C SER A 226 -11.75 -28.24 -3.44
N LEU A 227 -11.35 -28.28 -4.71
CA LEU A 227 -10.60 -27.21 -5.36
C LEU A 227 -11.49 -25.96 -5.39
N ASP A 228 -11.39 -25.19 -4.31
CA ASP A 228 -11.94 -23.86 -4.19
C ASP A 228 -11.08 -22.96 -5.08
N VAL A 229 -11.56 -22.68 -6.28
CA VAL A 229 -10.90 -21.80 -7.26
C VAL A 229 -10.58 -20.42 -6.63
N ALA A 230 -11.31 -20.03 -5.57
CA ALA A 230 -11.07 -18.85 -4.73
C ALA A 230 -9.78 -18.92 -3.89
N ALA A 231 -9.31 -20.12 -3.52
CA ALA A 231 -8.08 -20.30 -2.75
C ALA A 231 -6.83 -20.22 -3.65
N ILE A 232 -6.94 -20.61 -4.92
CA ILE A 232 -5.89 -20.41 -5.93
C ILE A 232 -5.71 -18.91 -6.23
N THR A 233 -6.75 -18.09 -6.03
CA THR A 233 -6.74 -16.63 -6.28
C THR A 233 -6.09 -15.79 -5.19
N ARG A 234 -5.75 -16.36 -4.01
CA ARG A 234 -5.05 -15.62 -2.93
C ARG A 234 -3.53 -15.73 -2.98
N GLN A 235 -2.98 -16.49 -3.92
CA GLN A 235 -1.58 -16.41 -4.33
C GLN A 235 -1.52 -15.65 -5.64
N MET A 236 -0.68 -14.61 -5.74
CA MET A 236 -0.57 -13.87 -6.99
C MET A 236 -0.02 -14.77 -8.11
N LEU A 237 -0.86 -15.04 -9.10
CA LEU A 237 -0.52 -15.81 -10.29
C LEU A 237 0.27 -14.91 -11.25
N VAL A 238 1.61 -15.00 -11.18
CA VAL A 238 2.49 -14.32 -12.13
C VAL A 238 2.71 -15.21 -13.34
N LEU A 239 2.22 -14.77 -14.49
CA LEU A 239 2.06 -15.64 -15.64
C LEU A 239 2.77 -15.04 -16.85
N LYS A 240 4.01 -15.55 -17.06
CA LYS A 240 5.00 -15.13 -18.06
C LYS A 240 5.49 -13.69 -17.80
N LEU A 241 6.70 -13.54 -17.29
CA LEU A 241 7.41 -12.25 -17.26
C LEU A 241 8.06 -12.00 -18.64
N PRO A 242 8.37 -10.74 -19.01
CA PRO A 242 9.09 -10.47 -20.25
C PRO A 242 10.38 -11.29 -20.30
N ASN A 243 10.69 -11.85 -21.47
CA ASN A 243 11.90 -12.68 -21.66
C ASN A 243 13.20 -11.87 -21.47
N LYS A 244 13.12 -10.54 -21.51
CA LYS A 244 14.22 -9.61 -21.20
C LYS A 244 14.05 -9.11 -19.78
N THR A 245 15.00 -9.45 -18.91
CA THR A 245 15.12 -8.85 -17.58
C THR A 245 15.78 -7.47 -17.71
N TYR A 246 15.26 -6.48 -16.99
CA TYR A 246 15.81 -5.12 -16.95
C TYR A 246 16.43 -4.88 -15.56
N PRO A 247 17.65 -5.41 -15.29
CA PRO A 247 18.23 -5.47 -13.95
C PRO A 247 18.50 -4.10 -13.32
N SER A 248 18.50 -3.03 -14.12
CA SER A 248 18.49 -1.65 -13.65
C SER A 248 17.46 -0.84 -14.43
N PHE A 249 16.51 -0.24 -13.72
CA PHE A 249 15.56 0.72 -14.26
C PHE A 249 15.91 2.12 -13.75
N PHE A 250 16.04 3.08 -14.65
CA PHE A 250 16.50 4.43 -14.33
C PHE A 250 15.41 5.49 -14.61
N GLY A 251 15.19 6.37 -13.65
CA GLY A 251 14.30 7.53 -13.79
C GLY A 251 12.83 7.17 -14.05
N ARG A 252 12.14 8.00 -14.82
CA ARG A 252 10.71 7.83 -15.23
C ARG A 252 9.70 7.79 -14.07
N VAL A 253 10.02 8.41 -12.93
CA VAL A 253 9.13 8.52 -11.77
C VAL A 253 7.79 9.15 -12.16
N ASP A 254 7.83 10.26 -12.89
CA ASP A 254 6.60 10.95 -13.35
C ASP A 254 5.78 10.09 -14.31
N THR A 255 6.45 9.32 -15.18
CA THR A 255 5.78 8.38 -16.07
C THR A 255 5.05 7.30 -15.28
N MET A 256 5.70 6.72 -14.26
CA MET A 256 5.08 5.71 -13.39
C MET A 256 3.88 6.28 -12.63
N ALA A 257 3.99 7.49 -12.09
CA ALA A 257 2.90 8.18 -11.41
C ALA A 257 1.71 8.43 -12.35
N LYS A 258 1.96 8.79 -13.61
CA LYS A 258 0.91 8.94 -14.63
C LYS A 258 0.22 7.60 -14.95
N ILE A 259 0.97 6.51 -15.05
CA ILE A 259 0.39 5.18 -15.26
C ILE A 259 -0.54 4.83 -14.08
N ASP A 260 -0.10 5.08 -12.84
CA ASP A 260 -0.95 4.85 -11.65
C ASP A 260 -2.22 5.68 -11.66
N GLN A 261 -2.12 6.96 -12.03
CA GLN A 261 -3.27 7.84 -12.12
C GLN A 261 -4.32 7.35 -13.13
N ILE A 262 -3.86 6.81 -14.27
CA ILE A 262 -4.73 6.36 -15.35
C ILE A 262 -5.36 4.99 -15.02
N LEU A 263 -4.56 4.04 -14.52
CA LEU A 263 -5.04 2.69 -14.23
C LEU A 263 -5.83 2.60 -12.91
N THR A 264 -5.47 3.42 -11.93
CA THR A 264 -6.05 3.41 -10.58
C THR A 264 -6.60 4.80 -10.19
N PRO A 265 -7.63 5.30 -10.92
CA PRO A 265 -8.25 6.58 -10.58
C PRO A 265 -8.93 6.51 -9.20
N ARG A 266 -9.10 7.67 -8.55
CA ARG A 266 -9.64 7.78 -7.17
C ARG A 266 -11.14 7.46 -7.03
N GLU A 267 -11.84 7.12 -8.10
CA GLU A 267 -13.29 6.84 -8.09
C GLU A 267 -13.58 5.33 -7.98
N PRO A 268 -14.65 4.91 -7.26
CA PRO A 268 -14.89 3.51 -6.88
C PRO A 268 -15.43 2.61 -8.00
N ALA A 269 -15.28 2.98 -9.28
CA ALA A 269 -15.71 2.11 -10.36
C ALA A 269 -14.67 1.01 -10.61
N THR A 270 -15.01 -0.23 -10.25
CA THR A 270 -14.39 -1.50 -10.65
C THR A 270 -14.48 -1.73 -12.16
N SER A 271 -14.19 -0.69 -12.94
CA SER A 271 -14.32 -0.66 -14.38
C SER A 271 -12.99 -1.01 -15.03
N PHE A 272 -13.07 -1.74 -16.14
CA PHE A 272 -11.92 -2.02 -16.96
C PHE A 272 -11.24 -0.72 -17.38
N ARG A 273 -9.92 -0.66 -17.24
CA ARG A 273 -9.10 0.52 -17.59
C ARG A 273 -7.86 0.11 -18.36
N SER A 274 -7.51 0.93 -19.32
CA SER A 274 -6.39 0.65 -20.21
C SER A 274 -5.55 1.89 -20.48
N ILE A 275 -4.26 1.69 -20.66
CA ILE A 275 -3.33 2.76 -21.07
C ILE A 275 -2.48 2.29 -22.23
N ALA A 276 -2.31 3.14 -23.24
CA ALA A 276 -1.36 2.91 -24.32
C ALA A 276 -0.12 3.77 -24.11
N LEU A 277 1.01 3.12 -23.87
CA LEU A 277 2.34 3.74 -23.90
C LEU A 277 2.80 3.76 -25.36
N PHE A 278 2.89 4.96 -25.94
CA PHE A 278 3.28 5.13 -27.35
C PHE A 278 4.47 6.06 -27.50
N GLY A 279 5.13 6.04 -28.66
CA GLY A 279 6.30 6.87 -28.94
C GLY A 279 7.31 6.15 -29.82
N LEU A 280 8.44 6.80 -30.09
CA LEU A 280 9.47 6.29 -31.01
C LEU A 280 10.04 4.92 -30.59
N GLY A 281 10.58 4.18 -31.56
CA GLY A 281 11.33 2.96 -31.29
C GLY A 281 12.50 3.20 -30.32
N GLY A 282 12.74 2.26 -29.40
CA GLY A 282 13.90 2.32 -28.49
C GLY A 282 13.78 3.26 -27.28
N VAL A 283 12.72 4.06 -27.14
CA VAL A 283 12.55 5.01 -26.00
C VAL A 283 12.24 4.36 -24.65
N GLY A 284 12.07 3.02 -24.61
CA GLY A 284 11.92 2.26 -23.37
C GLY A 284 10.48 1.92 -22.95
N LYS A 285 9.49 1.96 -23.86
CA LYS A 285 8.07 1.64 -23.55
C LYS A 285 7.89 0.26 -22.89
N SER A 286 8.47 -0.80 -23.49
CA SER A 286 8.43 -2.16 -22.93
C SER A 286 9.14 -2.26 -21.58
N SER A 287 10.25 -1.54 -21.39
CA SER A 287 10.96 -1.48 -20.10
C SER A 287 10.14 -0.80 -19.01
N ILE A 288 9.39 0.25 -19.37
CA ILE A 288 8.46 0.93 -18.45
C ILE A 288 7.32 -0.02 -18.07
N ALA A 289 6.69 -0.70 -19.03
CA ALA A 289 5.62 -1.66 -18.73
C ALA A 289 6.12 -2.85 -17.89
N ALA A 290 7.31 -3.38 -18.18
CA ALA A 290 7.95 -4.44 -17.41
C ALA A 290 8.19 -4.01 -15.96
N ARG A 291 8.80 -2.84 -15.75
CA ARG A 291 9.04 -2.30 -14.40
C ARG A 291 7.73 -2.04 -13.66
N TYR A 292 6.69 -1.60 -14.37
CA TYR A 292 5.37 -1.40 -13.77
C TYR A 292 4.80 -2.73 -13.25
N ILE A 293 4.78 -3.79 -14.06
CA ILE A 293 4.35 -5.12 -13.62
C ILE A 293 5.17 -5.60 -12.43
N GLU A 294 6.50 -5.47 -12.47
CA GLU A 294 7.38 -5.87 -11.36
C GLU A 294 7.01 -5.17 -10.07
N ARG A 295 6.79 -3.85 -10.11
CA ARG A 295 6.33 -3.08 -8.94
C ARG A 295 4.95 -3.53 -8.48
N MET A 296 4.00 -3.74 -9.39
CA MET A 296 2.66 -4.23 -9.03
C MET A 296 2.70 -5.62 -8.41
N LYS A 297 3.68 -6.44 -8.83
CA LYS A 297 4.01 -7.72 -8.23
C LYS A 297 4.57 -7.56 -6.82
N GLU A 298 5.50 -6.63 -6.59
CA GLU A 298 6.01 -6.32 -5.25
C GLU A 298 4.90 -5.79 -4.32
N GLU A 299 3.99 -4.96 -4.86
CA GLU A 299 2.86 -4.36 -4.14
C GLU A 299 1.67 -5.32 -3.96
N GLN A 300 1.68 -6.49 -4.61
CA GLN A 300 0.60 -7.51 -4.58
C GLN A 300 -0.80 -6.93 -4.88
N VAL A 301 -0.86 -5.93 -5.78
CA VAL A 301 -2.10 -5.21 -6.12
C VAL A 301 -3.07 -6.08 -6.91
N TYR A 302 -2.53 -6.96 -7.75
CA TYR A 302 -3.30 -7.84 -8.62
C TYR A 302 -3.13 -9.29 -8.16
N GLY A 303 -4.19 -10.08 -8.24
CA GLY A 303 -4.14 -11.53 -8.03
C GLY A 303 -3.64 -12.27 -9.29
N ALA A 304 -3.66 -11.63 -10.46
CA ALA A 304 -3.06 -12.20 -11.68
C ALA A 304 -2.38 -11.13 -12.55
N LEU A 305 -1.20 -11.47 -13.06
CA LEU A 305 -0.39 -10.60 -13.93
C LEU A 305 -0.02 -11.35 -15.21
N PHE A 306 -0.36 -10.78 -16.37
CA PHE A 306 -0.19 -11.41 -17.68
C PHE A 306 0.70 -10.57 -18.61
N TRP A 307 1.63 -11.22 -19.31
CA TRP A 307 2.38 -10.63 -20.42
C TRP A 307 2.05 -11.31 -21.74
N VAL A 308 1.50 -10.53 -22.67
CA VAL A 308 1.08 -10.94 -24.00
C VAL A 308 1.96 -10.28 -25.06
N TYR A 309 2.55 -11.10 -25.94
CA TYR A 309 3.36 -10.59 -27.05
C TYR A 309 2.45 -10.29 -28.24
N GLY A 310 2.26 -8.99 -28.53
CA GLY A 310 1.29 -8.46 -29.49
C GLY A 310 1.79 -8.27 -30.92
N GLU A 311 3.03 -8.65 -31.22
CA GLU A 311 3.69 -8.38 -32.51
C GLU A 311 3.06 -9.12 -33.69
N THR A 312 2.58 -10.36 -33.47
CA THR A 312 2.01 -11.21 -34.53
C THR A 312 0.79 -11.99 -34.03
N ASN A 313 -0.07 -12.43 -34.94
CA ASN A 313 -1.17 -13.35 -34.60
C ASN A 313 -0.66 -14.65 -33.93
N ALA A 314 0.48 -15.18 -34.37
CA ALA A 314 1.06 -16.39 -33.80
C ALA A 314 1.51 -16.18 -32.34
N SER A 315 2.16 -15.04 -32.04
CA SER A 315 2.58 -14.72 -30.67
C SER A 315 1.39 -14.46 -29.74
N LEU A 316 0.32 -13.83 -30.24
CA LEU A 316 -0.93 -13.63 -29.52
C LEU A 316 -1.61 -14.97 -29.16
N ARG A 317 -1.80 -15.85 -30.17
CA ARG A 317 -2.35 -17.21 -29.98
C ARG A 317 -1.58 -18.00 -28.94
N GLN A 318 -0.26 -18.02 -29.05
CA GLN A 318 0.59 -18.75 -28.12
C GLN A 318 0.49 -18.17 -26.70
N SER A 319 0.52 -16.83 -26.56
CA SER A 319 0.37 -16.18 -25.25
C SER A 319 -0.95 -16.55 -24.58
N PHE A 320 -2.07 -16.57 -25.31
CA PHE A 320 -3.37 -16.94 -24.73
C PHE A 320 -3.46 -18.43 -24.37
N THR A 321 -2.88 -19.32 -25.18
CA THR A 321 -2.74 -20.74 -24.81
C THR A 321 -1.91 -20.92 -23.54
N ASP A 322 -0.77 -20.22 -23.42
CA ASP A 322 0.06 -20.28 -22.22
C ASP A 322 -0.70 -19.80 -20.97
N ILE A 323 -1.55 -18.76 -21.12
CA ILE A 323 -2.42 -18.25 -20.06
C ILE A 323 -3.43 -19.30 -19.62
N ALA A 324 -4.19 -19.87 -20.56
CA ALA A 324 -5.22 -20.88 -20.28
C ALA A 324 -4.65 -22.09 -19.52
N LEU A 325 -3.51 -22.62 -19.99
CA LEU A 325 -2.87 -23.78 -19.39
C LEU A 325 -2.34 -23.51 -17.97
N ARG A 326 -1.76 -22.33 -17.74
CA ARG A 326 -1.17 -21.99 -16.42
C ARG A 326 -2.20 -21.56 -15.39
N LEU A 327 -3.33 -21.00 -15.82
CA LEU A 327 -4.50 -20.82 -14.97
C LEU A 327 -5.17 -22.15 -14.63
N GLY A 328 -4.83 -23.23 -15.34
CA GLY A 328 -5.44 -24.55 -15.15
C GLY A 328 -6.91 -24.57 -15.55
N LEU A 329 -7.30 -23.81 -16.58
CA LEU A 329 -8.70 -23.73 -17.01
C LEU A 329 -9.17 -25.07 -17.57
N ASP A 330 -10.38 -25.48 -17.17
CA ASP A 330 -10.99 -26.70 -17.65
C ASP A 330 -11.15 -26.67 -19.18
N GLY A 331 -10.62 -27.69 -19.85
CA GLY A 331 -10.63 -27.79 -21.31
C GLY A 331 -9.44 -27.14 -22.03
N ALA A 332 -8.53 -26.47 -21.31
CA ALA A 332 -7.33 -25.89 -21.93
C ALA A 332 -6.38 -26.98 -22.48
N GLN A 333 -5.93 -26.81 -23.72
CA GLN A 333 -5.03 -27.76 -24.39
C GLN A 333 -3.97 -27.06 -25.25
N PRO A 334 -2.71 -27.54 -25.32
CA PRO A 334 -1.63 -26.83 -26.02
C PRO A 334 -1.87 -26.52 -27.50
N ASN A 335 -2.70 -27.30 -28.18
CA ASN A 335 -2.96 -27.21 -29.63
C ASN A 335 -4.32 -26.60 -30.00
N LEU A 336 -5.16 -26.22 -29.02
CA LEU A 336 -6.50 -25.68 -29.24
C LEU A 336 -6.52 -24.15 -29.05
N HIS A 337 -5.82 -23.42 -29.93
CA HIS A 337 -5.57 -21.98 -29.72
C HIS A 337 -6.83 -21.10 -29.69
N ASP A 338 -7.82 -21.40 -30.53
CA ASP A 338 -9.04 -20.59 -30.61
C ASP A 338 -9.98 -20.89 -29.42
N GLU A 339 -10.04 -22.14 -28.97
CA GLU A 339 -10.78 -22.55 -27.76
C GLU A 339 -10.13 -21.99 -26.50
N ASN A 340 -8.80 -22.09 -26.37
CA ASN A 340 -8.08 -21.48 -25.25
C ASN A 340 -8.32 -19.97 -25.17
N ARG A 341 -8.38 -19.28 -26.32
CA ARG A 341 -8.70 -17.86 -26.36
C ARG A 341 -10.08 -17.59 -25.78
N GLY A 342 -11.08 -18.41 -26.12
CA GLY A 342 -12.41 -18.35 -25.53
C GLY A 342 -12.37 -18.53 -24.01
N LEU A 343 -11.69 -19.57 -23.53
CA LEU A 343 -11.55 -19.85 -22.10
C LEU A 343 -10.91 -18.68 -21.31
N VAL A 344 -9.90 -18.03 -21.88
CA VAL A 344 -9.26 -16.87 -21.24
C VAL A 344 -10.18 -15.65 -21.24
N HIS A 345 -10.95 -15.43 -22.30
CA HIS A 345 -11.97 -14.37 -22.32
C HIS A 345 -13.05 -14.60 -21.26
N ASP A 346 -13.58 -15.82 -21.18
CA ASP A 346 -14.55 -16.21 -20.16
C ASP A 346 -13.97 -16.00 -18.75
N TRP A 347 -12.68 -16.33 -18.56
CA TRP A 347 -11.99 -16.07 -17.30
C TRP A 347 -11.89 -14.58 -17.00
N PHE A 348 -11.48 -13.73 -17.96
CA PHE A 348 -11.43 -12.28 -17.75
C PHE A 348 -12.80 -11.68 -17.39
N GLN A 349 -13.88 -12.24 -17.94
CA GLN A 349 -15.25 -11.79 -17.68
C GLN A 349 -15.81 -12.23 -16.33
N THR A 350 -15.51 -13.46 -15.91
CA THR A 350 -16.18 -14.11 -14.78
C THR A 350 -15.35 -14.15 -13.50
N THR A 351 -14.04 -13.94 -13.59
CA THR A 351 -13.16 -13.98 -12.41
C THR A 351 -13.45 -12.82 -11.46
N ASP A 352 -13.44 -13.09 -10.15
CA ASP A 352 -13.43 -12.05 -9.10
C ASP A 352 -12.01 -11.55 -8.78
N CYS A 353 -11.00 -12.07 -9.48
CA CYS A 353 -9.61 -11.68 -9.31
C CYS A 353 -9.32 -10.31 -9.92
N ASN A 354 -8.62 -9.43 -9.19
CA ASN A 354 -8.04 -8.25 -9.82
C ASN A 354 -6.88 -8.67 -10.72
N TRP A 355 -6.95 -8.37 -12.01
CA TRP A 355 -5.91 -8.74 -12.96
C TRP A 355 -5.39 -7.55 -13.78
N LEU A 356 -4.15 -7.67 -14.23
CA LEU A 356 -3.50 -6.76 -15.18
C LEU A 356 -2.87 -7.57 -16.31
N VAL A 357 -3.16 -7.17 -17.55
CA VAL A 357 -2.53 -7.73 -18.76
C VAL A 357 -1.73 -6.66 -19.49
N VAL A 358 -0.55 -7.03 -19.97
CA VAL A 358 0.27 -6.16 -20.82
C VAL A 358 0.36 -6.76 -22.20
N TYR A 359 -0.08 -5.99 -23.20
CA TYR A 359 0.09 -6.29 -24.62
C TYR A 359 1.31 -5.52 -25.12
N ASP A 360 2.43 -6.21 -25.23
CA ASP A 360 3.70 -5.62 -25.62
C ASP A 360 3.90 -5.66 -27.14
N ASN A 361 4.39 -4.56 -27.71
CA ASN A 361 4.76 -4.41 -29.12
C ASN A 361 3.58 -4.62 -30.10
N VAL A 362 2.42 -4.03 -29.81
CA VAL A 362 1.26 -4.07 -30.70
C VAL A 362 1.39 -2.99 -31.77
N GLU A 363 1.24 -3.33 -33.04
CA GLU A 363 1.26 -2.33 -34.14
C GLU A 363 -0.02 -2.33 -35.00
N ASP A 364 -0.88 -3.35 -34.89
CA ASP A 364 -2.13 -3.50 -35.66
C ASP A 364 -3.34 -3.71 -34.73
N GLU A 365 -4.37 -2.86 -34.93
CA GLU A 365 -5.62 -2.94 -34.20
C GLU A 365 -6.46 -4.19 -34.51
N ASN A 366 -6.41 -4.68 -35.75
CA ASN A 366 -7.17 -5.84 -36.18
C ASN A 366 -6.59 -7.13 -35.59
N LEU A 367 -5.30 -7.13 -35.29
CA LEU A 367 -4.64 -8.21 -34.57
C LEU A 367 -5.00 -8.22 -33.09
N LEU A 368 -5.09 -7.05 -32.44
CA LEU A 368 -5.39 -6.96 -31.02
C LEU A 368 -6.87 -7.22 -30.70
N MET A 369 -7.79 -6.76 -31.56
CA MET A 369 -9.24 -6.81 -31.31
C MET A 369 -9.76 -8.17 -30.83
N PRO A 370 -9.42 -9.33 -31.44
CA PRO A 370 -9.91 -10.63 -30.99
C PRO A 370 -9.38 -11.09 -29.63
N TYR A 371 -8.34 -10.44 -29.11
CA TYR A 371 -7.66 -10.76 -27.86
C TYR A 371 -7.87 -9.70 -26.80
N TRP A 372 -8.58 -8.63 -27.10
CA TRP A 372 -8.85 -7.56 -26.15
C TRP A 372 -9.84 -8.03 -25.09
N PRO A 373 -9.62 -7.78 -23.79
CA PRO A 373 -10.52 -8.28 -22.77
C PRO A 373 -11.86 -7.55 -22.86
N GLU A 374 -12.92 -8.28 -23.20
CA GLU A 374 -14.30 -7.78 -23.13
C GLU A 374 -14.82 -7.92 -21.70
N ALA A 375 -14.12 -7.31 -20.74
CA ALA A 375 -14.38 -7.47 -19.31
C ALA A 375 -14.96 -6.20 -18.68
N SER A 376 -15.75 -6.39 -17.62
CA SER A 376 -16.30 -5.28 -16.85
C SER A 376 -15.26 -4.65 -15.92
N HIS A 377 -14.23 -5.41 -15.51
CA HIS A 377 -13.16 -4.99 -14.62
C HIS A 377 -11.78 -5.45 -15.14
N GLY A 378 -10.70 -5.14 -14.40
CA GLY A 378 -9.33 -5.47 -14.78
C GLY A 378 -8.59 -4.31 -15.45
N LYS A 379 -7.30 -4.51 -15.73
CA LYS A 379 -6.41 -3.45 -16.26
C LYS A 379 -5.62 -3.94 -17.47
N ALA A 380 -5.37 -3.05 -18.42
CA ALA A 380 -4.53 -3.34 -19.59
C ALA A 380 -3.47 -2.25 -19.85
N ILE A 381 -2.25 -2.65 -20.17
CA ILE A 381 -1.23 -1.75 -20.73
C ILE A 381 -0.92 -2.21 -22.15
N ILE A 382 -0.89 -1.28 -23.09
CA ILE A 382 -0.42 -1.52 -24.45
C ILE A 382 0.91 -0.79 -24.61
N THR A 383 1.91 -1.43 -25.21
CA THR A 383 3.08 -0.72 -25.73
C THR A 383 3.03 -0.75 -27.26
N THR A 384 3.24 0.40 -27.90
CA THR A 384 3.07 0.53 -29.35
C THR A 384 3.88 1.69 -29.94
N GLN A 385 4.25 1.65 -31.22
CA GLN A 385 4.68 2.83 -31.96
C GLN A 385 3.50 3.49 -32.70
N ASN A 386 2.43 2.73 -32.95
CA ASN A 386 1.22 3.20 -33.59
C ASN A 386 0.29 3.96 -32.63
N HIS A 387 0.31 5.29 -32.76
CA HIS A 387 -0.55 6.18 -31.96
C HIS A 387 -2.05 5.91 -32.13
N ASN A 388 -2.50 5.33 -33.25
CA ASN A 388 -3.93 5.13 -33.50
C ASN A 388 -4.57 4.13 -32.52
N LEU A 389 -3.78 3.21 -31.96
CA LEU A 389 -4.25 2.23 -30.97
C LEU A 389 -4.75 2.88 -29.67
N VAL A 390 -4.28 4.09 -29.37
CA VAL A 390 -4.72 4.87 -28.20
C VAL A 390 -6.23 5.09 -28.27
N TYR A 391 -6.76 5.51 -29.42
CA TYR A 391 -8.16 5.93 -29.55
C TYR A 391 -9.16 4.78 -29.46
N LYS A 392 -8.73 3.55 -29.80
CA LYS A 392 -9.62 2.39 -29.91
C LYS A 392 -9.60 1.50 -28.69
N PHE A 393 -8.45 1.32 -28.06
CA PHE A 393 -8.28 0.35 -26.98
C PHE A 393 -7.91 0.98 -25.65
N ALA A 394 -7.32 2.17 -25.63
CA ALA A 394 -6.83 2.77 -24.39
C ALA A 394 -7.85 3.76 -23.80
N THR A 395 -8.02 3.72 -22.48
CA THR A 395 -8.70 4.80 -21.75
C THR A 395 -7.91 6.10 -21.86
N SER A 396 -6.58 6.01 -21.90
CA SER A 396 -5.70 7.15 -22.14
C SER A 396 -4.42 6.72 -22.86
N GLY A 397 -3.89 7.63 -23.68
CA GLY A 397 -2.54 7.50 -24.23
C GLY A 397 -1.52 8.20 -23.33
N LEU A 398 -0.30 7.67 -23.30
CA LEU A 398 0.85 8.33 -22.68
C LEU A 398 2.05 8.25 -23.63
N GLU A 399 2.44 9.40 -24.16
CA GLU A 399 3.63 9.49 -25.00
C GLU A 399 4.90 9.35 -24.15
N ILE A 400 5.76 8.42 -24.54
CA ILE A 400 7.08 8.22 -23.97
C ILE A 400 8.09 8.92 -24.86
N THR A 401 8.54 10.08 -24.41
CA THR A 401 9.53 10.89 -25.11
C THR A 401 10.97 10.47 -24.79
N SER A 402 11.91 10.82 -25.66
CA SER A 402 13.34 10.70 -25.37
C SER A 402 13.73 11.52 -24.13
N TRP A 403 14.78 11.10 -23.44
CA TRP A 403 15.36 11.90 -22.36
C TRP A 403 15.97 13.19 -22.88
N ASP A 404 15.96 14.22 -22.04
CA ASP A 404 16.80 15.38 -22.23
C ASP A 404 18.29 15.04 -22.00
N ALA A 405 19.17 15.96 -22.39
CA ALA A 405 20.61 15.76 -22.28
C ALA A 405 21.07 15.50 -20.84
N GLN A 406 20.44 16.15 -19.86
CA GLN A 406 20.76 15.98 -18.45
C GLN A 406 20.43 14.57 -17.97
N THR A 407 19.17 14.16 -18.07
CA THR A 407 18.68 12.84 -17.68
C THR A 407 19.41 11.73 -18.43
N GLY A 408 19.68 11.94 -19.73
CA GLY A 408 20.46 11.01 -20.54
C GLY A 408 21.90 10.85 -20.03
N SER A 409 22.55 11.94 -19.63
CA SER A 409 23.91 11.88 -19.04
C SER A 409 23.92 11.18 -17.68
N GLU A 410 22.92 11.42 -16.82
CA GLU A 410 22.79 10.76 -15.53
C GLU A 410 22.55 9.25 -15.70
N PHE A 411 21.76 8.87 -16.71
CA PHE A 411 21.59 7.47 -17.08
C PHE A 411 22.91 6.81 -17.49
N LEU A 412 23.70 7.44 -18.37
CA LEU A 412 25.01 6.92 -18.77
C LEU A 412 25.96 6.80 -17.57
N LEU A 413 25.97 7.78 -16.66
CA LEU A 413 26.73 7.69 -15.41
C LEU A 413 26.26 6.53 -14.52
N SER A 414 24.95 6.26 -14.47
CA SER A 414 24.40 5.14 -13.70
C SER A 414 24.89 3.78 -14.25
N LEU A 415 24.99 3.64 -15.57
CA LEU A 415 25.54 2.45 -16.22
C LEU A 415 27.02 2.27 -15.85
N LEU A 416 27.82 3.34 -15.90
CA LEU A 416 29.24 3.30 -15.55
C LEU A 416 29.48 2.92 -14.08
N LYS A 417 28.72 3.49 -13.14
CA LYS A 417 28.83 3.14 -11.71
C LYS A 417 28.51 1.66 -11.44
N SER A 418 27.53 1.11 -12.14
CA SER A 418 27.17 -0.30 -12.02
C SER A 418 28.23 -1.25 -12.60
N ASN A 419 29.03 -0.80 -13.56
CA ASN A 419 30.12 -1.58 -14.14
C ASN A 419 31.41 -1.49 -13.31
N ILE A 420 31.81 -0.29 -12.86
CA ILE A 420 33.02 -0.10 -12.03
C ILE A 420 32.91 -0.90 -10.71
N GLY A 421 31.74 -0.97 -10.10
CA GLY A 421 31.53 -1.78 -8.89
C GLY A 421 31.63 -3.30 -9.12
N ARG A 422 31.38 -3.78 -10.34
CA ARG A 422 31.58 -5.19 -10.73
C ARG A 422 33.03 -5.48 -11.09
N ASP A 423 33.72 -4.53 -11.74
CA ASP A 423 35.13 -4.69 -12.13
C ASP A 423 36.05 -4.66 -10.89
N ILE A 424 35.78 -3.81 -9.89
CA ILE A 424 36.52 -3.78 -8.61
C ILE A 424 36.33 -5.09 -7.83
N GLN A 425 35.14 -5.69 -7.86
CA GLN A 425 34.88 -7.00 -7.25
C GLN A 425 35.53 -8.17 -8.01
N GLN A 426 35.75 -8.05 -9.33
CA GLN A 426 36.44 -9.06 -10.13
C GLN A 426 37.96 -8.94 -10.07
N GLU A 427 38.51 -7.72 -9.94
CA GLU A 427 39.97 -7.49 -9.85
C GLU A 427 40.52 -7.47 -8.41
N GLY A 428 39.66 -7.60 -7.39
CA GLY A 428 40.08 -7.84 -6.01
C GLY A 428 40.91 -6.72 -5.39
N ILE A 429 40.47 -5.47 -5.58
CA ILE A 429 41.01 -4.29 -4.89
C ILE A 429 40.03 -3.81 -3.82
#